data_AF-X1AZB1-F1
#
_entry.id   AF-X1AZB1-F1
#
_cell.length_a   1.000
_cell.length_b   1.000
_cell.length_c   1.000
_cell.angle_alpha   90.00
_cell.angle_beta   90.00
_cell.angle_gamma   90.00
#
_symmetry.space_group_name_H-M   'P 1'
#
loop_
_entity.id
_entity.type
_entity.pdbx_description
1 polymer ?
#
loop_
_entity_poly.entity_id
_entity_poly.type
_entity_poly.pdbx_seq_one_letter_code
_entity_poly.pdbx_strand_id
1 'polypeptide(L)'
;MYNPYTEKGINIIDKWKIYDCGDISITTKTEKTVKEHLFKTLEPLSRNLKNFLFLGGDHLSTYFSVCALTKIKAFSGKKIGILYLDSHPDLYPDYEGNPYSHACVLRRIIDESLIKPEDITQVGIRAATPEQLEYSEETGITVISTEKILNNGVKTISREIIESFGDSIDLIYLSFDLDVMDPAFVPGVGNPEPGGISSAQLIQ
;
A
#
# COMPACT_ATOMS: atom_id res chain seq x y z
N MET A 1 -9.10 12.25 25.02
CA MET A 1 -10.26 11.33 24.94
C MET A 1 -10.55 11.15 23.46
N TYR A 2 -10.24 10.00 22.88
CA TYR A 2 -10.52 9.75 21.47
C TYR A 2 -11.97 9.28 21.33
N ASN A 3 -12.71 9.88 20.41
CA ASN A 3 -14.10 9.50 20.12
C ASN A 3 -14.08 8.27 19.18
N PRO A 4 -14.59 7.10 19.59
CA PRO A 4 -14.58 5.90 18.75
C PRO A 4 -15.75 5.85 17.75
N TYR A 5 -16.56 6.90 17.68
CA TYR A 5 -17.71 6.95 16.79
C TYR A 5 -17.36 7.59 15.45
N THR A 6 -17.85 6.99 14.36
CA THR A 6 -17.84 7.61 13.03
C THR A 6 -18.92 8.69 12.92
N GLU A 7 -18.88 9.50 11.85
CA GLU A 7 -19.94 10.49 11.55
C GLU A 7 -21.34 9.88 11.38
N LYS A 8 -21.41 8.56 11.13
CA LYS A 8 -22.67 7.80 11.05
C LYS A 8 -23.12 7.26 12.41
N GLY A 9 -22.45 7.62 13.50
CA GLY A 9 -22.76 7.15 14.86
C GLY A 9 -22.38 5.70 15.10
N ILE A 10 -21.47 5.12 14.31
CA ILE A 10 -21.01 3.73 14.50
C ILE A 10 -19.83 3.72 15.45
N ASN A 11 -19.96 3.04 16.60
CA ASN A 11 -18.84 2.76 17.49
C ASN A 11 -17.94 1.67 16.89
N ILE A 12 -16.70 2.00 16.53
CA ILE A 12 -15.77 1.06 15.89
C ILE A 12 -15.27 -0.03 16.85
N ILE A 13 -15.22 0.25 18.16
CA ILE A 13 -14.74 -0.69 19.18
C ILE A 13 -15.69 -1.90 19.29
N ASP A 14 -17.00 -1.68 19.09
CA ASP A 14 -18.00 -2.75 19.13
C ASP A 14 -17.94 -3.66 17.89
N LYS A 15 -17.25 -3.20 16.82
CA LYS A 15 -17.17 -3.90 15.53
C LYS A 15 -15.87 -4.67 15.36
N TRP A 16 -14.77 -4.20 15.94
CA TRP A 16 -13.43 -4.74 15.71
C TRP A 16 -12.75 -5.15 17.01
N LYS A 17 -12.20 -6.38 17.04
CA LYS A 17 -11.27 -6.81 18.09
C LYS A 17 -9.86 -6.59 17.57
N ILE A 18 -9.15 -5.64 18.18
CA ILE A 18 -7.78 -5.29 17.81
C ILE A 18 -6.82 -6.02 18.74
N TYR A 19 -5.79 -6.63 18.15
CA TYR A 19 -4.70 -7.27 18.89
C TYR A 19 -3.41 -6.57 18.50
N ASP A 20 -2.74 -6.01 19.50
CA ASP A 20 -1.38 -5.51 19.33
C ASP A 20 -0.43 -6.70 19.31
N CYS A 21 0.26 -6.89 18.18
CA CYS A 21 1.22 -7.97 17.98
C CYS A 21 2.66 -7.56 18.32
N GLY A 22 2.86 -6.32 18.78
CA GLY A 22 4.15 -5.71 19.04
C GLY A 22 4.96 -5.47 17.76
N ASP A 23 6.24 -5.13 17.96
CA ASP A 23 7.16 -4.84 16.88
C ASP A 23 7.85 -6.10 16.36
N ILE A 24 8.02 -6.17 15.04
CA ILE A 24 8.81 -7.23 14.41
C ILE A 24 10.29 -6.87 14.52
N SER A 25 11.06 -7.65 15.29
CA SER A 25 12.48 -7.38 15.51
C SER A 25 13.32 -7.73 14.28
N ILE A 26 13.70 -6.72 13.51
CA ILE A 26 14.62 -6.87 12.37
C ILE A 26 16.06 -6.83 12.90
N THR A 27 16.60 -8.00 13.24
CA THR A 27 17.97 -8.13 13.78
C THR A 27 19.05 -8.31 12.71
N THR A 28 18.65 -8.60 11.47
CA THR A 28 19.54 -8.91 10.34
C THR A 28 19.24 -8.02 9.15
N LYS A 29 20.30 -7.57 8.45
CA LYS A 29 20.21 -6.54 7.40
C LYS A 29 19.94 -7.07 5.98
N THR A 30 19.65 -8.36 5.81
CA THR A 30 19.41 -8.89 4.46
C THR A 30 17.92 -9.09 4.21
N GLU A 31 17.50 -8.67 3.03
CA GLU A 31 16.16 -8.84 2.47
C GLU A 31 15.58 -10.24 2.73
N LYS A 32 16.35 -11.30 2.44
CA LYS A 32 15.94 -12.69 2.63
C LYS A 32 15.57 -13.00 4.09
N THR A 33 16.38 -12.52 5.03
CA THR A 33 16.14 -12.78 6.45
C THR A 33 14.90 -12.04 6.97
N VAL A 34 14.63 -10.84 6.47
CA VAL A 34 13.42 -10.08 6.82
C VAL A 34 12.18 -10.81 6.30
N LYS A 35 12.17 -11.23 5.02
CA LYS A 35 11.09 -12.04 4.43
C LYS A 35 10.78 -13.29 5.27
N GLU A 36 11.82 -14.07 5.61
CA GLU A 36 11.66 -15.31 6.37
C GLU A 36 11.15 -15.07 7.79
N HIS A 37 11.66 -14.03 8.46
CA HIS A 37 11.25 -13.70 9.82
C HIS A 37 9.80 -13.21 9.86
N LEU A 38 9.41 -12.36 8.91
CA LEU A 38 8.04 -11.87 8.81
C LEU A 38 7.05 -13.00 8.52
N PHE A 39 7.37 -13.90 7.60
CA PHE A 39 6.56 -15.09 7.35
C PHE A 39 6.40 -15.96 8.61
N LYS A 40 7.49 -16.26 9.32
CA LYS A 40 7.45 -17.07 10.56
C LYS A 40 6.63 -16.41 11.67
N THR A 41 6.58 -15.08 11.70
CA THR A 41 5.80 -14.31 12.67
C THR A 41 4.31 -14.32 12.31
N LEU A 42 3.97 -14.10 11.03
CA LEU A 42 2.59 -13.94 10.59
C LEU A 42 1.85 -15.27 10.39
N GLU A 43 2.52 -16.35 9.96
CA GLU A 43 1.86 -17.62 9.65
C GLU A 43 1.10 -18.21 10.87
N PRO A 44 1.67 -18.29 12.09
CA PRO A 44 0.91 -18.74 13.26
C PRO A 44 -0.26 -17.81 13.61
N LEU A 45 -0.08 -16.50 13.47
CA LEU A 45 -1.10 -15.49 13.76
C LEU A 45 -2.29 -15.59 12.80
N SER A 46 -2.03 -15.92 11.53
CA SER A 46 -3.04 -16.06 10.47
C SER A 46 -4.08 -17.17 10.75
N ARG A 47 -3.81 -18.07 11.69
CA ARG A 47 -4.77 -19.09 12.14
C ARG A 47 -5.97 -18.51 12.86
N ASN A 48 -5.78 -17.38 13.54
CA ASN A 48 -6.80 -16.72 14.36
C ASN A 48 -7.13 -15.30 13.88
N LEU A 49 -6.20 -14.66 13.17
CA LEU A 49 -6.34 -13.31 12.64
C LEU A 49 -6.58 -13.36 11.12
N LYS A 50 -7.57 -12.58 10.66
CA LYS A 50 -7.95 -12.52 9.24
C LYS A 50 -7.35 -11.31 8.52
N ASN A 51 -7.10 -10.23 9.26
CA ASN A 51 -6.61 -8.97 8.75
C ASN A 51 -5.36 -8.57 9.55
N PHE A 52 -4.39 -7.98 8.86
CA PHE A 52 -3.17 -7.47 9.45
C PHE A 52 -3.06 -5.97 9.14
N LEU A 53 -2.69 -5.19 10.15
CA LEU A 53 -2.32 -3.79 9.99
C LEU A 53 -0.84 -3.68 10.32
N PHE A 54 -0.04 -3.25 9.35
CA PHE A 54 1.37 -2.98 9.52
C PHE A 54 1.57 -1.48 9.73
N LEU A 55 2.27 -1.12 10.80
CA LEU A 55 2.76 0.24 10.99
C LEU A 55 4.21 0.24 10.53
N GLY A 56 4.45 0.89 9.40
CA GLY A 56 5.72 0.82 8.69
C GLY A 56 6.85 1.62 9.34
N GLY A 57 8.04 1.43 8.79
CA GLY A 57 9.11 2.41 8.78
C GLY A 57 9.01 3.20 7.47
N ASP A 58 9.87 2.88 6.51
CA ASP A 58 9.70 3.33 5.13
C ASP A 58 8.78 2.40 4.33
N HIS A 59 8.52 2.75 3.06
CA HIS A 59 7.55 2.07 2.22
C HIS A 59 7.97 0.65 1.80
N LEU A 60 9.25 0.29 1.93
CA LEU A 60 9.77 -1.06 1.65
C LEU A 60 9.10 -2.12 2.55
N SER A 61 8.54 -1.71 3.69
CA SER A 61 7.71 -2.57 4.54
C SER A 61 6.51 -3.20 3.80
N THR A 62 5.94 -2.52 2.79
CA THR A 62 4.88 -3.07 1.93
C THR A 62 5.37 -4.27 1.12
N TYR A 63 6.56 -4.17 0.54
CA TYR A 63 7.14 -5.29 -0.21
C TYR A 63 7.33 -6.52 0.69
N PHE A 64 7.92 -6.35 1.88
CA PHE A 64 8.15 -7.46 2.80
C PHE A 64 6.84 -8.13 3.26
N SER A 65 5.84 -7.32 3.62
CA SER A 65 4.54 -7.84 4.06
C SER A 65 3.80 -8.57 2.94
N VAL A 66 3.81 -8.06 1.71
CA VAL A 66 3.27 -8.78 0.54
C VAL A 66 4.00 -10.11 0.32
N CYS A 67 5.33 -10.14 0.38
CA CYS A 67 6.10 -11.39 0.28
C CYS A 67 5.73 -12.43 1.34
N ALA A 68 5.47 -11.99 2.58
CA ALA A 68 5.08 -12.89 3.65
C ALA A 68 3.64 -13.38 3.49
N LEU A 69 2.70 -12.47 3.23
CA LEU A 69 1.27 -12.77 3.12
C LEU A 69 0.98 -13.71 1.95
N THR A 70 1.59 -13.52 0.79
CA THR A 70 1.42 -14.39 -0.40
C THR A 70 1.84 -15.85 -0.15
N LYS A 71 2.74 -16.09 0.81
CA LYS A 71 3.19 -17.43 1.22
C LYS A 71 2.34 -18.06 2.32
N ILE A 72 1.58 -17.27 3.06
CA ILE A 72 0.76 -17.74 4.17
C ILE A 72 -0.40 -18.57 3.64
N LYS A 73 -0.64 -19.73 4.26
CA LYS A 73 -1.63 -20.70 3.75
C LYS A 73 -3.05 -20.12 3.67
N ALA A 74 -3.42 -19.23 4.57
CA ALA A 74 -4.73 -18.58 4.60
C ALA A 74 -4.99 -17.65 3.40
N PHE A 75 -3.93 -17.16 2.76
CA PHE A 75 -4.00 -16.25 1.60
C PHE A 75 -3.52 -16.91 0.30
N SER A 76 -2.81 -18.04 0.41
CA SER A 76 -2.31 -18.79 -0.75
C SER A 76 -3.45 -19.20 -1.70
N GLY A 77 -3.22 -18.98 -2.99
CA GLY A 77 -4.19 -19.30 -4.06
C GLY A 77 -5.28 -18.25 -4.27
N LYS A 78 -5.32 -17.20 -3.47
CA LYS A 78 -6.19 -16.04 -3.70
C LYS A 78 -5.55 -15.05 -4.66
N LYS A 79 -6.35 -14.43 -5.52
CA LYS A 79 -5.93 -13.32 -6.35
C LYS A 79 -5.94 -12.03 -5.51
N ILE A 80 -4.77 -11.46 -5.27
CA ILE A 80 -4.59 -10.27 -4.44
C ILE A 80 -4.39 -9.06 -5.34
N GLY A 81 -5.15 -7.98 -5.12
CA GLY A 81 -4.91 -6.68 -5.73
C GLY A 81 -4.22 -5.74 -4.75
N ILE A 82 -3.43 -4.79 -5.26
CA ILE A 82 -2.81 -3.74 -4.43
C ILE A 82 -3.46 -2.39 -4.73
N LEU A 83 -4.03 -1.77 -3.70
CA LEU A 83 -4.37 -0.35 -3.71
C LEU A 83 -3.22 0.43 -3.06
N TYR A 84 -2.53 1.25 -3.85
CA TYR A 84 -1.30 1.92 -3.47
C TYR A 84 -1.51 3.44 -3.43
N LEU A 85 -1.69 3.99 -2.23
CA LEU A 85 -1.82 5.42 -2.01
C LEU A 85 -0.45 6.01 -1.75
N ASP A 86 0.02 6.85 -2.66
CA ASP A 86 1.37 7.41 -2.65
C ASP A 86 1.44 8.62 -3.59
N SER A 87 2.36 9.55 -3.34
CA SER A 87 2.74 10.59 -4.31
C SER A 87 3.70 10.09 -5.39
N HIS A 88 4.48 9.04 -5.10
CA HIS A 88 5.49 8.41 -5.93
C HIS A 88 5.01 7.06 -6.49
N PRO A 89 5.48 6.64 -7.68
CA PRO A 89 5.13 5.33 -8.20
C PRO A 89 5.88 4.16 -7.56
N ASP A 90 7.06 4.37 -6.98
CA ASP A 90 7.96 3.32 -6.49
C ASP A 90 8.31 2.23 -7.51
N LEU A 91 8.49 2.66 -8.76
CA LEU A 91 8.76 1.80 -9.92
C LEU A 91 10.22 1.79 -10.38
N TYR A 92 11.13 2.40 -9.62
CA TYR A 92 12.55 2.38 -9.98
C TYR A 92 13.10 0.94 -9.96
N PRO A 93 13.92 0.54 -10.95
CA PRO A 93 14.63 -0.75 -10.90
C PRO A 93 15.52 -0.89 -9.68
N ASP A 94 16.26 0.17 -9.37
CA ASP A 94 17.07 0.37 -8.17
C ASP A 94 17.14 1.86 -7.82
N TYR A 95 17.49 2.15 -6.56
CA TYR A 95 17.75 3.49 -6.07
C TYR A 95 19.11 3.51 -5.38
N GLU A 96 20.03 4.34 -5.87
CA GLU A 96 21.43 4.42 -5.40
C GLU A 96 22.15 3.06 -5.38
N GLY A 97 21.86 2.18 -6.35
CA GLY A 97 22.45 0.84 -6.45
C GLY A 97 21.78 -0.20 -5.54
N ASN A 98 20.69 0.15 -4.85
CA ASN A 98 19.92 -0.77 -4.02
C ASN A 98 18.54 -1.05 -4.64
N PRO A 99 18.27 -2.28 -5.14
CA PRO A 99 16.96 -2.65 -5.67
C PRO A 99 15.89 -2.82 -4.59
N TYR A 100 16.28 -2.95 -3.32
CA TYR A 100 15.39 -3.05 -2.16
C TYR A 100 15.42 -1.73 -1.38
N SER A 101 14.93 -0.69 -2.03
CA SER A 101 14.71 0.66 -1.49
C SER A 101 13.22 0.97 -1.41
N HIS A 102 12.84 1.98 -0.62
CA HIS A 102 11.48 2.51 -0.60
C HIS A 102 11.01 2.90 -2.01
N ALA A 103 11.88 3.50 -2.83
CA ALA A 103 11.54 3.92 -4.19
C ALA A 103 11.37 2.77 -5.23
N CYS A 104 11.48 1.50 -4.82
CA CYS A 104 11.49 0.34 -5.71
C CYS A 104 10.42 -0.70 -5.37
N VAL A 105 9.52 -0.42 -4.42
CA VAL A 105 8.59 -1.39 -3.80
C VAL A 105 7.77 -2.15 -4.84
N LEU A 106 7.00 -1.43 -5.67
CA LEU A 106 6.12 -2.06 -6.66
C LEU A 106 6.93 -2.73 -7.76
N ARG A 107 8.06 -2.15 -8.15
CA ARG A 107 8.96 -2.78 -9.14
C ARG A 107 9.44 -4.14 -8.66
N ARG A 108 9.83 -4.27 -7.39
CA ARG A 108 10.23 -5.55 -6.79
C ARG A 108 9.07 -6.54 -6.70
N ILE A 109 7.88 -6.08 -6.32
CA ILE A 109 6.67 -6.93 -6.26
C ILE A 109 6.36 -7.54 -7.64
N ILE A 110 6.45 -6.74 -8.69
CA ILE A 110 6.21 -7.16 -10.07
C ILE A 110 7.33 -8.08 -10.57
N ASP A 111 8.60 -7.68 -10.42
CA ASP A 111 9.74 -8.47 -10.91
C ASP A 111 9.79 -9.87 -10.25
N GLU A 112 9.37 -9.99 -8.98
CA GLU A 112 9.26 -11.27 -8.27
C GLU A 112 7.94 -12.02 -8.54
N SER A 113 7.08 -11.51 -9.43
CA SER A 113 5.79 -12.11 -9.81
C SER A 113 4.86 -12.38 -8.61
N LEU A 114 4.91 -11.53 -7.59
CA LEU A 114 4.08 -11.68 -6.40
C LEU A 114 2.64 -11.24 -6.68
N ILE A 115 2.50 -10.17 -7.45
CA ILE A 115 1.23 -9.56 -7.88
C ILE A 115 1.38 -9.17 -9.34
N LYS A 116 0.33 -9.34 -10.12
CA LYS A 116 0.35 -8.95 -11.52
C LYS A 116 0.17 -7.43 -11.63
N PRO A 117 0.86 -6.75 -12.57
CA PRO A 117 0.75 -5.29 -12.70
C PRO A 117 -0.68 -4.80 -12.93
N GLU A 118 -1.49 -5.55 -13.69
CA GLU A 118 -2.89 -5.21 -13.95
C GLU A 118 -3.79 -5.27 -12.70
N ASP A 119 -3.32 -5.90 -11.61
CA ASP A 119 -4.01 -5.97 -10.33
C ASP A 119 -3.53 -4.89 -9.34
N ILE A 120 -2.79 -3.87 -9.82
CA ILE A 120 -2.26 -2.76 -9.04
C ILE A 120 -2.93 -1.46 -9.47
N THR A 121 -3.46 -0.72 -8.48
CA THR A 121 -4.02 0.63 -8.67
C THR A 121 -3.27 1.62 -7.78
N GLN A 122 -2.59 2.58 -8.39
CA GLN A 122 -1.91 3.68 -7.73
C GLN A 122 -2.82 4.90 -7.65
N VAL A 123 -2.79 5.61 -6.51
CA VAL A 123 -3.67 6.75 -6.24
C VAL A 123 -2.90 7.87 -5.58
N GLY A 124 -2.98 9.06 -6.18
CA GLY A 124 -2.30 10.26 -5.69
C GLY A 124 -0.95 10.55 -6.36
N ILE A 125 -0.61 9.80 -7.41
CA ILE A 125 0.65 9.95 -8.15
C ILE A 125 0.79 11.37 -8.69
N ARG A 126 1.94 12.00 -8.38
CA ARG A 126 2.30 13.35 -8.85
C ARG A 126 3.81 13.57 -8.99
N ALA A 127 4.63 12.64 -8.52
CA ALA A 127 6.09 12.67 -8.62
C ALA A 127 6.64 11.51 -9.48
N ALA A 128 5.94 11.17 -10.57
CA ALA A 128 6.37 10.13 -11.50
C ALA A 128 7.35 10.69 -12.55
N THR A 129 8.36 9.90 -12.93
CA THR A 129 9.16 10.17 -14.13
C THR A 129 8.45 9.68 -15.40
N PRO A 130 8.81 10.18 -16.59
CA PRO A 130 8.25 9.66 -17.86
C PRO A 130 8.42 8.15 -18.02
N GLU A 131 9.56 7.60 -17.62
CA GLU A 131 9.86 6.17 -17.71
C GLU A 131 8.96 5.33 -16.80
N GLN A 132 8.58 5.85 -15.62
CA GLN A 132 7.67 5.16 -14.71
C GLN A 132 6.23 5.19 -15.23
N LEU A 133 5.82 6.30 -15.87
CA LEU A 133 4.52 6.40 -16.53
C LEU A 133 4.43 5.44 -17.72
N GLU A 134 5.45 5.42 -18.58
CA GLU A 134 5.56 4.49 -19.71
C GLU A 134 5.52 3.03 -19.22
N TYR A 135 6.30 2.70 -18.19
CA TYR A 135 6.27 1.35 -17.60
C TYR A 135 4.88 0.98 -17.06
N SER A 136 4.18 1.93 -16.43
CA SER A 136 2.82 1.69 -15.90
C SER A 136 1.84 1.40 -17.04
N GLU A 137 1.90 2.18 -18.13
CA GLU A 137 1.07 1.98 -19.32
C GLU A 137 1.36 0.64 -20.00
N GLU A 138 2.64 0.30 -20.19
CA GLU A 138 3.07 -0.95 -20.84
C GLU A 138 2.68 -2.20 -20.05
N THR A 139 2.74 -2.12 -18.72
CA THR A 139 2.45 -3.26 -17.84
C THR A 139 0.98 -3.35 -17.44
N GLY A 140 0.21 -2.26 -17.59
CA GLY A 140 -1.22 -2.22 -17.26
C GLY A 140 -1.53 -1.80 -15.82
N ILE A 141 -0.59 -1.17 -15.11
CA ILE A 141 -0.85 -0.58 -13.79
C ILE A 141 -1.85 0.57 -13.95
N THR A 142 -2.91 0.57 -13.15
CA THR A 142 -3.86 1.69 -13.14
C THR A 142 -3.27 2.84 -12.33
N VAL A 143 -3.04 3.99 -12.97
CA VAL A 143 -2.48 5.19 -12.31
C VAL A 143 -3.53 6.29 -12.21
N ILE A 144 -3.88 6.67 -10.99
CA ILE A 144 -4.77 7.79 -10.67
C ILE A 144 -3.93 8.93 -10.12
N SER A 145 -3.69 9.96 -10.93
CA SER A 145 -2.91 11.12 -10.52
C SER A 145 -3.64 12.00 -9.52
N THR A 146 -2.90 12.77 -8.72
CA THR A 146 -3.54 13.76 -7.84
C THR A 146 -4.35 14.79 -8.62
N GLU A 147 -3.88 15.24 -9.78
CA GLU A 147 -4.62 16.14 -10.67
C GLU A 147 -6.02 15.59 -11.01
N LYS A 148 -6.09 14.29 -11.37
CA LYS A 148 -7.37 13.63 -11.68
C LYS A 148 -8.30 13.62 -10.48
N ILE A 149 -7.78 13.41 -9.27
CA ILE A 149 -8.55 13.45 -8.02
C ILE A 149 -9.14 14.84 -7.79
N LEU A 150 -8.33 15.89 -7.94
CA LEU A 150 -8.75 17.27 -7.72
C LEU A 150 -9.80 17.73 -8.74
N ASN A 151 -9.67 17.30 -10.00
CA ASN A 151 -10.59 17.66 -11.08
C ASN A 151 -11.93 16.91 -11.01
N ASN A 152 -11.90 15.61 -10.69
CA ASN A 152 -13.10 14.75 -10.79
C ASN A 152 -13.81 14.52 -9.45
N GLY A 153 -13.13 14.83 -8.34
CA GLY A 153 -13.62 14.65 -6.99
C GLY A 153 -13.55 13.19 -6.51
N VAL A 154 -13.38 13.03 -5.20
CA VAL A 154 -13.17 11.74 -4.52
C VAL A 154 -14.24 10.70 -4.85
N LYS A 155 -15.53 11.08 -4.86
CA LYS A 155 -16.63 10.14 -5.14
C LYS A 155 -16.54 9.49 -6.52
N THR A 156 -16.00 10.19 -7.51
CA THR A 156 -15.80 9.65 -8.86
C THR A 156 -14.61 8.70 -8.85
N ILE A 157 -13.50 9.13 -8.24
CA ILE A 157 -12.29 8.33 -8.10
C ILE A 157 -12.52 7.04 -7.32
N SER A 158 -13.29 7.06 -6.22
CA SER A 158 -13.60 5.86 -5.44
C SER A 158 -14.31 4.80 -6.28
N ARG A 159 -15.16 5.21 -7.24
CA ARG A 159 -15.80 4.26 -8.16
C ARG A 159 -14.80 3.69 -9.14
N GLU A 160 -13.95 4.55 -9.70
CA GLU A 160 -12.90 4.12 -10.63
C GLU A 160 -11.93 3.13 -9.98
N ILE A 161 -11.53 3.35 -8.72
CA ILE A 161 -10.71 2.42 -7.94
C ILE A 161 -11.43 1.07 -7.75
N ILE A 162 -12.74 1.08 -7.48
CA ILE A 162 -13.50 -0.17 -7.32
C ILE A 162 -13.58 -0.93 -8.66
N GLU A 163 -13.80 -0.19 -9.75
CA GLU A 163 -13.91 -0.74 -11.11
C GLU A 163 -12.56 -1.29 -11.62
N SER A 164 -11.43 -0.73 -11.21
CA SER A 164 -10.10 -1.16 -11.68
C SER A 164 -9.71 -2.56 -11.20
N PHE A 165 -10.12 -2.98 -10.00
CA PHE A 165 -9.87 -4.34 -9.50
C PHE A 165 -10.80 -5.40 -10.13
N GLY A 166 -12.02 -4.99 -10.50
CA GLY A 166 -13.04 -5.89 -11.05
C GLY A 166 -13.44 -7.05 -10.11
N ASP A 167 -14.21 -8.00 -10.64
CA ASP A 167 -14.78 -9.11 -9.86
C ASP A 167 -13.80 -10.26 -9.58
N SER A 168 -12.58 -10.20 -10.16
CA SER A 168 -11.61 -11.30 -10.08
C SER A 168 -10.71 -11.27 -8.85
N ILE A 169 -10.69 -10.15 -8.12
CA ILE A 169 -9.84 -9.95 -6.95
C ILE A 169 -10.52 -10.53 -5.70
N ASP A 170 -9.84 -11.46 -5.04
CA ASP A 170 -10.31 -12.07 -3.79
C ASP A 170 -10.01 -11.21 -2.55
N LEU A 171 -8.90 -10.46 -2.60
CA LEU A 171 -8.39 -9.66 -1.49
C LEU A 171 -7.69 -8.40 -1.98
N ILE A 172 -7.86 -7.30 -1.26
CA ILE A 172 -7.12 -6.06 -1.49
C ILE A 172 -6.09 -5.88 -0.38
N TYR A 173 -4.83 -5.68 -0.76
CA TYR A 173 -3.80 -5.12 0.10
C TYR A 173 -3.80 -3.60 -0.07
N LEU A 174 -4.08 -2.87 1.01
CA LEU A 174 -3.99 -1.42 1.03
C LEU A 174 -2.59 -1.02 1.53
N SER A 175 -1.81 -0.43 0.62
CA SER A 175 -0.56 0.27 0.94
C SER A 175 -0.85 1.76 1.02
N PHE A 176 -0.49 2.40 2.13
CA PHE A 176 -0.77 3.81 2.36
C PHE A 176 0.51 4.50 2.81
N ASP A 177 1.17 5.21 1.88
CA ASP A 177 2.18 6.21 2.23
C ASP A 177 1.48 7.49 2.66
N LEU A 178 1.99 8.11 3.71
CA LEU A 178 1.47 9.38 4.20
C LEU A 178 1.78 10.54 3.25
N ASP A 179 2.83 10.43 2.42
CA ASP A 179 3.21 11.48 1.47
C ASP A 179 2.20 11.65 0.31
N VAL A 180 1.23 10.74 0.16
CA VAL A 180 0.08 10.95 -0.73
C VAL A 180 -0.67 12.23 -0.37
N MET A 181 -0.66 12.58 0.92
CA MET A 181 -1.28 13.78 1.47
C MET A 181 -0.41 15.02 1.25
N ASP A 182 -1.04 16.19 1.17
CA ASP A 182 -0.28 17.44 1.07
C ASP A 182 0.57 17.67 2.35
N PRO A 183 1.82 18.16 2.23
CA PRO A 183 2.67 18.48 3.38
C PRO A 183 2.06 19.48 4.36
N ALA A 184 1.06 20.28 3.95
CA ALA A 184 0.26 21.11 4.85
C ALA A 184 -0.46 20.31 5.94
N PHE A 185 -0.78 19.03 5.68
CA PHE A 185 -1.42 18.11 6.63
C PHE A 185 -0.43 17.11 7.24
N VAL A 186 0.56 16.66 6.46
CA VAL A 186 1.55 15.68 6.91
C VAL A 186 2.98 16.16 6.58
N PRO A 187 3.54 17.10 7.36
CA PRO A 187 4.88 17.63 7.10
C PRO A 187 6.02 16.67 7.50
N GLY A 188 5.72 15.62 8.27
CA GLY A 188 6.71 14.72 8.88
C GLY A 188 7.08 13.49 8.04
N VAL A 189 7.08 13.61 6.71
CA VAL A 189 7.46 12.53 5.77
C VAL A 189 8.86 12.75 5.21
N GLY A 190 9.51 11.68 4.73
CA GLY A 190 10.86 11.74 4.17
C GLY A 190 10.94 12.48 2.84
N ASN A 191 9.92 12.33 2.00
CA ASN A 191 9.87 12.83 0.62
C ASN A 191 8.56 13.62 0.40
N PRO A 192 8.44 14.84 0.94
CA PRO A 192 7.20 15.60 0.84
C PRO A 192 6.99 16.17 -0.57
N GLU A 193 5.85 15.84 -1.19
CA GLU A 193 5.46 16.36 -2.50
C GLU A 193 4.27 17.33 -2.39
N PRO A 194 4.37 18.59 -2.85
CA PRO A 194 3.28 19.56 -2.73
C PRO A 194 2.08 19.21 -3.64
N GLY A 195 0.92 19.75 -3.32
CA GLY A 195 -0.30 19.58 -4.12
C GLY A 195 -0.99 18.24 -3.91
N GLY A 196 -0.83 17.64 -2.72
CA GLY A 196 -1.43 16.35 -2.36
C GLY A 196 -2.89 16.45 -1.92
N ILE A 197 -3.48 15.31 -1.54
CA ILE A 197 -4.85 15.28 -1.03
C ILE A 197 -4.93 15.78 0.42
N SER A 198 -6.07 16.39 0.77
CA SER A 198 -6.36 16.80 2.15
C SER A 198 -6.82 15.63 3.02
N SER A 199 -6.76 15.80 4.35
CA SER A 199 -7.32 14.82 5.30
C SER A 199 -8.81 14.56 5.05
N ALA A 200 -9.57 15.57 4.63
CA ALA A 200 -10.99 15.43 4.32
C ALA A 200 -11.24 14.60 3.06
N GLN A 201 -10.35 14.69 2.06
CA GLN A 201 -10.44 13.87 0.85
C GLN A 201 -10.04 12.42 1.12
N LEU A 202 -9.01 12.19 1.94
CA LEU A 202 -8.57 10.85 2.32
C LEU A 202 -9.67 10.05 3.07
N ILE A 203 -10.46 10.71 3.92
CA ILE A 203 -11.52 10.06 4.72
C ILE A 203 -12.74 9.66 3.86
N GLN A 204 -12.94 10.31 2.70
CA GLN A 204 -14.11 10.12 1.83
C GLN A 204 -13.97 8.93 0.89
#